data_AF-A0A0B5BCP5-F1
#
_entry.id   AF-A0A0B5BCP5-F1
#
_cell.length_a   1.000
_cell.length_b   1.000
_cell.length_c   1.000
_cell.angle_alpha   90.00
_cell.angle_beta   90.00
_cell.angle_gamma   90.00
#
_symmetry.space_group_name_H-M   'P 1'
#
loop_
_entity.id
_entity.type
_entity.pdbx_description
1 polymer ?
#
loop_
_entity_poly.entity_id
_entity_poly.type
_entity_poly.pdbx_seq_one_letter_code
_entity_poly.pdbx_strand_id
1 'polypeptide(L)'
;MGTMTRLRVLATVAVNAVVPATKKGGVGNPASAHPGTPVPPGRIPVSPAAISACLAHPESYVDGGGNLSLFFCDAPALAAPFLLFRLKRLGFSRCRAAVHADGIVLTARR
;
A
#
# COMPACT_ATOMS: atom_id res chain seq x y z
N MET A 1 -11.05 3.97 24.99
CA MET A 1 -10.36 4.95 24.10
C MET A 1 -9.96 4.22 22.81
N GLY A 2 -10.70 4.31 21.70
CA GLY A 2 -10.37 3.47 20.52
C GLY A 2 -10.96 3.86 19.16
N THR A 3 -11.90 4.80 19.09
CA THR A 3 -12.57 5.19 17.85
C THR A 3 -11.89 6.35 17.12
N MET A 4 -11.28 7.30 17.84
CA MET A 4 -10.63 8.46 17.23
C MET A 4 -9.34 8.11 16.46
N THR A 5 -8.60 7.07 16.88
CA THR A 5 -7.36 6.65 16.21
C THR A 5 -7.67 5.98 14.87
N ARG A 6 -8.70 5.13 14.82
CA ARG A 6 -9.12 4.46 13.57
C ARG A 6 -9.61 5.45 12.52
N LEU A 7 -10.36 6.49 12.92
CA LEU A 7 -10.85 7.50 11.99
C LEU A 7 -9.71 8.31 11.35
N ARG A 8 -8.67 8.63 12.13
CA ARG A 8 -7.47 9.32 11.63
C ARG A 8 -6.69 8.44 10.64
N VAL A 9 -6.50 7.16 10.95
CA VAL A 9 -5.82 6.22 10.04
C VAL A 9 -6.59 6.08 8.72
N LEU A 10 -7.92 5.96 8.79
CA LEU A 10 -8.79 5.86 7.61
C LEU A 10 -8.71 7.11 6.73
N ALA A 11 -8.74 8.30 7.34
CA ALA A 11 -8.57 9.57 6.63
C ALA A 11 -7.17 9.71 6.02
N THR A 12 -6.12 9.34 6.75
CA THR A 12 -4.74 9.41 6.25
C THR A 12 -4.52 8.46 5.08
N VAL A 13 -5.04 7.23 5.11
CA VAL A 13 -4.91 6.30 3.99
C VAL A 13 -5.71 6.78 2.78
N ALA A 14 -6.94 7.24 2.97
CA ALA A 14 -7.75 7.76 1.87
C ALA A 14 -7.08 8.97 1.19
N VAL A 15 -6.54 9.91 1.97
CA VAL A 15 -5.82 11.09 1.46
C VAL A 15 -4.52 10.68 0.76
N ASN A 16 -3.73 9.77 1.31
CA ASN A 16 -2.49 9.30 0.69
C ASN A 16 -2.73 8.43 -0.57
N ALA A 17 -3.85 7.71 -0.64
CA ALA A 17 -4.24 6.98 -1.84
C ALA A 17 -4.71 7.91 -2.98
N VAL A 18 -5.33 9.05 -2.63
CA VAL A 18 -5.91 10.00 -3.59
C VAL A 18 -4.92 11.09 -4.00
N VAL A 19 -4.11 11.60 -3.06
CA VAL A 19 -3.22 12.74 -3.27
C VAL A 19 -1.79 12.26 -3.56
N PRO A 20 -1.19 12.56 -4.73
CA PRO A 20 0.21 12.26 -4.98
C PRO A 20 1.09 13.00 -3.96
N ALA A 21 2.02 12.28 -3.32
CA ALA A 21 3.03 12.90 -2.48
C ALA A 21 3.91 13.84 -3.33
N THR A 22 3.67 15.14 -3.20
CA THR A 22 4.52 16.17 -3.77
C THR A 22 5.79 16.28 -2.94
N LYS A 23 6.85 15.64 -3.44
CA LYS A 23 8.28 15.98 -3.23
C LYS A 23 8.65 16.62 -1.88
N LYS A 24 8.93 15.78 -0.86
CA LYS A 24 9.98 16.09 0.13
C LYS A 24 10.47 14.82 0.84
N GLY A 25 11.68 14.42 0.46
CA GLY A 25 12.70 13.71 1.25
C GLY A 25 12.28 12.62 2.24
N GLY A 26 12.72 11.40 1.95
CA GLY A 26 12.82 10.31 2.92
C GLY A 26 12.26 9.03 2.34
N VAL A 27 13.13 8.16 1.84
CA VAL A 27 12.81 6.73 1.67
C VAL A 27 12.53 6.20 3.07
N GLY A 28 11.27 6.28 3.50
CA GLY A 28 10.81 5.68 4.73
C GLY A 28 11.02 4.18 4.59
N ASN A 29 11.89 3.63 5.44
CA ASN A 29 12.19 2.21 5.50
C ASN A 29 10.88 1.38 5.34
N PRO A 30 10.81 0.41 4.42
CA PRO A 30 9.63 -0.46 4.26
C PRO A 30 9.36 -1.36 5.47
N ALA A 31 10.10 -1.20 6.57
CA ALA A 31 10.14 -2.10 7.72
C ALA A 31 9.39 -1.63 8.97
N SER A 32 8.73 -0.46 8.96
CA SER A 32 7.84 -0.09 10.09
C SER A 32 6.40 -0.54 9.82
N ALA A 33 6.22 -1.84 9.64
CA ALA A 33 4.92 -2.47 9.85
C ALA A 33 4.54 -2.29 11.32
N HIS A 34 3.26 -2.07 11.62
CA HIS A 34 2.77 -2.08 13.01
C HIS A 34 3.25 -3.38 13.68
N PRO A 35 3.93 -3.33 14.86
CA PRO A 35 4.25 -4.53 15.61
C PRO A 35 2.93 -5.20 16.03
N GLY A 36 2.53 -6.24 15.30
CA GLY A 36 1.31 -7.01 15.58
C GLY A 36 0.45 -7.37 14.38
N THR A 37 0.68 -6.79 13.18
CA THR A 37 -0.12 -7.17 12.01
C THR A 37 0.44 -8.44 11.35
N PRO A 38 -0.31 -9.55 11.28
CA PRO A 38 0.15 -10.76 10.60
C PRO A 38 0.25 -10.49 9.09
N VAL A 39 1.47 -10.31 8.60
CA VAL A 39 1.76 -10.13 7.17
C VAL A 39 1.68 -11.49 6.48
N PRO A 40 0.91 -11.65 5.39
CA PRO A 40 0.89 -12.90 4.65
C PRO A 40 2.28 -13.25 4.09
N PRO A 41 2.67 -14.54 4.08
CA PRO A 41 4.01 -14.95 3.63
C PRO A 41 4.27 -14.54 2.17
N GLY A 42 5.52 -14.14 1.89
CA GLY A 42 5.95 -13.72 0.56
C GLY A 42 5.44 -12.34 0.12
N ARG A 43 4.94 -11.50 1.03
CA ARG A 43 4.49 -10.13 0.74
C ARG A 43 5.32 -9.09 1.45
N ILE A 44 5.58 -7.99 0.76
CA ILE A 44 6.28 -6.84 1.34
C ILE A 44 5.25 -5.99 2.09
N PRO A 45 5.38 -5.82 3.42
CA PRO A 45 4.49 -4.96 4.17
C PRO A 45 4.73 -3.49 3.82
N VAL A 46 3.65 -2.73 3.70
CA VAL A 46 3.65 -1.29 3.41
C VAL A 46 2.76 -0.63 4.44
N SER A 47 3.33 0.25 5.25
CA SER A 47 2.58 1.01 6.23
C SER A 47 1.72 2.09 5.56
N PRO A 48 0.63 2.54 6.21
CA PRO A 48 -0.23 3.65 5.74
C PRO A 48 0.53 4.90 5.31
N ALA A 49 1.62 5.24 6.01
CA ALA A 49 2.44 6.41 5.71
C ALA A 49 3.34 6.21 4.47
N ALA A 50 3.69 4.97 4.14
CA ALA A 50 4.55 4.63 3.01
C ALA A 50 3.77 4.41 1.70
N ILE A 51 2.44 4.38 1.73
CA ILE A 51 1.59 4.09 0.56
C ILE A 51 1.89 5.04 -0.61
N SER A 52 1.94 6.35 -0.35
CA SER A 52 2.18 7.36 -1.38
C SER A 52 3.57 7.21 -2.00
N ALA A 53 4.59 6.95 -1.18
CA ALA A 53 5.95 6.75 -1.64
C ALA A 53 6.09 5.46 -2.45
N CYS A 54 5.44 4.38 -2.00
CA CYS A 54 5.38 3.10 -2.69
C CYS A 54 4.69 3.23 -4.06
N LEU A 55 3.56 3.93 -4.15
CA LEU A 55 2.86 4.16 -5.41
C LEU A 55 3.58 5.15 -6.33
N ALA A 56 4.47 5.98 -5.80
CA ALA A 56 5.32 6.86 -6.61
C ALA A 56 6.47 6.10 -7.29
N HIS A 57 7.01 5.06 -6.63
CA HIS A 57 8.15 4.26 -7.12
C HIS A 57 7.90 2.75 -6.93
N PRO A 58 6.84 2.18 -7.56
CA PRO A 58 6.50 0.78 -7.37
C PRO A 58 7.58 -0.18 -7.90
N GLU A 59 8.44 0.26 -8.83
CA GLU A 59 9.55 -0.51 -9.37
C GLU A 59 10.56 -0.97 -8.31
N SER A 60 10.67 -0.25 -7.19
CA SER A 60 11.52 -0.66 -6.06
C SER A 60 11.00 -1.90 -5.32
N TYR A 61 9.75 -2.30 -5.60
CA TYR A 61 9.05 -3.42 -4.97
C TYR A 61 8.74 -4.55 -5.96
N VAL A 62 9.30 -4.47 -7.17
CA VAL A 62 9.15 -5.49 -8.19
C VAL A 62 10.27 -6.51 -8.04
N ASP A 63 9.92 -7.80 -8.06
CA ASP A 63 10.89 -8.88 -8.05
C ASP A 63 11.61 -9.03 -9.41
N GLY A 64 12.65 -9.88 -9.45
CA GLY A 64 13.41 -10.12 -10.68
C GLY A 64 12.59 -10.72 -11.84
N GLY A 65 11.38 -11.20 -11.58
CA GLY A 65 10.43 -11.71 -12.58
C GLY A 65 9.36 -10.69 -13.01
N GLY A 66 9.45 -9.44 -12.56
CA GLY A 66 8.50 -8.40 -12.90
C GLY A 66 7.21 -8.44 -12.06
N ASN A 67 7.15 -9.24 -10.99
CA ASN A 67 5.95 -9.30 -10.14
C ASN A 67 6.09 -8.37 -8.93
N LEU A 68 4.96 -7.81 -8.54
CA LEU A 68 4.81 -6.94 -7.37
C LEU A 68 3.83 -7.61 -6.42
N SER A 69 4.23 -7.80 -5.16
CA SER A 69 3.42 -8.42 -4.11
C SER A 69 3.53 -7.63 -2.81
N LEU A 70 2.55 -6.78 -2.55
CA LEU A 70 2.51 -5.84 -1.43
C LEU A 70 1.37 -6.17 -0.47
N PHE A 71 1.57 -5.83 0.80
CA PHE A 71 0.53 -5.84 1.81
C PHE A 71 0.44 -4.47 2.49
N PHE A 72 -0.61 -3.72 2.17
CA PHE A 72 -0.92 -2.43 2.75
C PHE A 72 -1.61 -2.61 4.11
N CYS A 73 -0.82 -2.54 5.18
CA CYS A 73 -1.31 -2.69 6.55
C CYS A 73 -2.28 -1.55 6.89
N ASP A 74 -3.35 -1.86 7.64
CA ASP A 74 -4.36 -0.90 8.09
C ASP A 74 -5.05 -0.11 6.95
N ALA A 75 -4.89 -0.55 5.70
CA ALA A 75 -5.52 0.11 4.56
C ALA A 75 -7.02 -0.25 4.49
N PRO A 76 -7.92 0.75 4.46
CA PRO A 76 -9.35 0.50 4.35
C PRO A 76 -9.68 -0.09 2.99
N ALA A 77 -10.67 -0.98 2.94
CA ALA A 77 -11.14 -1.63 1.72
C ALA A 77 -11.41 -0.65 0.56
N LEU A 78 -11.87 0.56 0.88
CA LEU A 78 -12.12 1.64 -0.09
C LEU A 78 -10.86 2.08 -0.85
N ALA A 79 -9.65 1.86 -0.32
CA ALA A 79 -8.40 2.17 -1.01
C ALA A 79 -8.09 1.20 -2.16
N ALA A 80 -8.65 -0.03 -2.15
CA ALA A 80 -8.38 -1.06 -3.15
C ALA A 80 -8.59 -0.60 -4.61
N PRO A 81 -9.73 0.01 -5.00
CA PRO A 81 -9.92 0.51 -6.36
C PRO A 81 -8.90 1.59 -6.76
N PHE A 82 -8.51 2.47 -5.83
CA PHE A 82 -7.51 3.52 -6.09
C PHE A 82 -6.12 2.92 -6.31
N LEU A 83 -5.73 1.93 -5.49
CA LEU A 83 -4.47 1.19 -5.63
C LEU A 83 -4.39 0.48 -6.99
N LEU A 84 -5.46 -0.22 -7.38
CA LEU A 84 -5.55 -0.89 -8.68
C LEU A 84 -5.46 0.09 -9.85
N PHE A 85 -6.21 1.19 -9.77
CA PHE A 85 -6.22 2.23 -10.80
C PHE A 85 -4.83 2.85 -10.97
N ARG A 86 -4.14 3.14 -9.86
CA ARG A 86 -2.77 3.67 -9.88
C ARG A 86 -1.79 2.72 -10.54
N LEU A 87 -1.76 1.45 -10.13
CA LEU A 87 -0.87 0.46 -10.75
C LEU A 87 -1.12 0.32 -12.26
N LYS A 88 -2.39 0.30 -12.68
CA LYS A 88 -2.73 0.21 -14.10
C LYS A 88 -2.22 1.41 -14.90
N ARG A 89 -2.30 2.62 -14.33
CA ARG A 89 -1.73 3.84 -14.95
C ARG A 89 -0.20 3.85 -15.00
N LEU A 90 0.47 3.09 -14.13
CA LEU A 90 1.92 2.93 -14.09
C LEU A 90 2.42 1.82 -15.04
N GLY A 91 1.51 1.22 -15.82
CA GLY A 91 1.85 0.19 -16.82
C GLY A 91 1.84 -1.23 -16.28
N PHE A 92 1.39 -1.45 -15.04
CA PHE A 92 1.22 -2.81 -14.53
C PHE A 92 -0.03 -3.48 -15.11
N SER A 93 0.09 -4.76 -15.38
CA SER A 93 -0.95 -5.68 -15.80
C SER A 93 -1.28 -6.70 -14.70
N ARG A 94 -2.37 -7.44 -14.88
CA ARG A 94 -2.82 -8.49 -13.94
C ARG A 94 -2.95 -8.02 -12.49
N CYS A 95 -3.28 -6.73 -12.28
CA CYS A 95 -3.46 -6.15 -10.97
C CYS A 95 -4.64 -6.81 -10.23
N ARG A 96 -4.39 -7.31 -9.03
CA ARG A 96 -5.41 -7.91 -8.14
C ARG A 96 -5.26 -7.32 -6.75
N ALA A 97 -6.39 -6.95 -6.16
CA ALA A 97 -6.47 -6.53 -4.77
C ALA A 97 -7.36 -7.52 -4.01
N ALA A 98 -6.91 -7.96 -2.84
CA ALA A 98 -7.70 -8.74 -1.90
C ALA A 98 -7.78 -7.99 -0.57
N VAL A 99 -9.00 -7.77 -0.08
CA VAL A 99 -9.25 -7.11 1.20
C VAL A 99 -9.15 -8.14 2.30
N HIS A 100 -8.36 -7.85 3.32
CA HIS A 100 -8.23 -8.62 4.55
C HIS A 100 -8.69 -7.76 5.74
N ALA A 101 -8.97 -8.41 6.87
CA ALA A 101 -9.36 -7.71 8.10
C ALA A 101 -8.33 -6.65 8.53
N ASP A 102 -7.05 -6.93 8.28
CA ASP A 102 -5.92 -6.10 8.70
C ASP A 102 -5.31 -5.24 7.58
N GLY A 103 -5.93 -5.18 6.40
CA GLY A 103 -5.43 -4.34 5.31
C GLY A 103 -5.75 -4.85 3.90
N ILE A 104 -4.97 -4.40 2.92
CA ILE A 104 -5.15 -4.78 1.52
C ILE A 104 -3.91 -5.46 0.99
N VAL A 105 -4.12 -6.61 0.39
CA VAL A 105 -3.13 -7.31 -0.41
C VAL A 105 -3.22 -6.79 -1.83
N LEU A 106 -2.10 -6.39 -2.39
CA LEU A 106 -2.03 -5.94 -3.77
C LEU A 106 -0.97 -6.76 -4.50
N THR A 107 -1.36 -7.34 -5.62
CA THR A 107 -0.45 -8.06 -6.52
C THR A 107 -0.58 -7.51 -7.93
N ALA A 108 0.51 -7.44 -8.66
CA ALA A 108 0.51 -7.03 -10.06
C ALA A 108 1.75 -7.57 -10.78
N ARG A 109 1.75 -7.46 -12.10
CA ARG A 109 2.88 -7.85 -12.95
C ARG A 109 3.18 -6.76 -13.95
N ARG A 110 4.46 -6.49 -14.20
CA ARG A 110 4.90 -5.59 -15.26
C ARG A 110 5.05 -6.33 -16.59
#